data_AF-A0AAW5CQX9-F1
#
_entry.id   AF-A0AAW5CQX9-F1
#
_cell.length_a   1.000
_cell.length_b   1.000
_cell.length_c   1.000
_cell.angle_alpha   90.00
_cell.angle_beta   90.00
_cell.angle_gamma   90.00
#
_symmetry.space_group_name_H-M   'P 1'
#
loop_
_entity.id
_entity.type
_entity.pdbx_description
1 polymer ?
#
loop_
_entity_poly.entity_id
_entity_poly.type
_entity_poly.pdbx_seq_one_letter_code
_entity_poly.pdbx_strand_id
1 'polypeptide(L)'
;MNNPSYLSETLFNRKVFGYAAITAYKHLMWPMCFIGLPLVLFGLEGNMIEQITFFLGMSFVFFIPYLVLCFTMHRFSLKSQKQKESFLALDPIERGKIIGDELSGWW
;
A
#
# COMPACT_ATOMS: atom_id res chain seq x y z
N MET A 1 -28.54 1.36 -13.96
CA MET A 1 -27.69 0.25 -13.49
C MET A 1 -26.43 0.86 -12.89
N ASN A 2 -26.34 0.98 -11.57
CA ASN A 2 -25.09 1.35 -10.91
C ASN A 2 -24.18 0.13 -10.96
N ASN A 3 -23.22 0.10 -11.89
CA ASN A 3 -22.11 -0.84 -11.78
C ASN A 3 -21.44 -0.57 -10.43
N PRO A 4 -21.38 -1.53 -9.50
CA PRO A 4 -20.61 -1.34 -8.28
C PRO A 4 -19.21 -0.95 -8.71
N SER A 5 -18.74 0.20 -8.22
CA SER A 5 -17.41 0.67 -8.59
C SER A 5 -16.40 -0.41 -8.17
N TYR A 6 -15.42 -0.69 -9.02
CA TYR A 6 -14.34 -1.64 -8.69
C TYR A 6 -13.74 -1.38 -7.29
N LEU A 7 -13.64 -0.09 -6.93
CA LEU A 7 -13.24 0.36 -5.61
C LEU A 7 -14.23 -0.10 -4.54
N SER A 8 -15.54 -0.02 -4.73
CA SER A 8 -16.49 -0.48 -3.72
C SER A 8 -16.40 -1.98 -3.43
N GLU A 9 -16.22 -2.83 -4.44
CA GLU A 9 -16.11 -4.28 -4.19
C GLU A 9 -14.77 -4.66 -3.55
N THR A 10 -13.71 -3.90 -3.87
CA THR A 10 -12.33 -4.25 -3.49
C THR A 10 -11.88 -3.55 -2.21
N LEU A 11 -12.19 -2.24 -2.03
CA LEU A 11 -11.90 -1.49 -0.79
C LEU A 11 -12.84 -1.84 0.35
N PHE A 12 -14.14 -2.07 0.12
CA PHE A 12 -15.05 -2.43 1.23
C PHE A 12 -14.86 -3.87 1.70
N ASN A 13 -14.20 -4.71 0.90
CA ASN A 13 -13.76 -6.01 1.40
C ASN A 13 -12.57 -5.84 2.33
N ARG A 14 -12.84 -5.79 3.64
CA ARG A 14 -11.84 -5.64 4.71
C ARG A 14 -10.66 -6.59 4.60
N LYS A 15 -10.88 -7.82 4.11
CA LYS A 15 -9.78 -8.79 3.94
C LYS A 15 -8.83 -8.32 2.83
N VAL A 16 -9.37 -7.98 1.66
CA VAL A 16 -8.59 -7.51 0.51
C VAL A 16 -7.83 -6.23 0.86
N PHE A 17 -8.52 -5.26 1.47
CA PHE A 17 -7.89 -4.02 1.92
C PHE A 17 -6.78 -4.26 2.95
N GLY A 18 -7.03 -5.12 3.95
CA GLY A 18 -6.04 -5.43 4.99
C GLY A 18 -4.79 -6.09 4.41
N TYR A 19 -4.94 -7.06 3.51
CA TYR A 19 -3.79 -7.69 2.85
C TYR A 19 -3.06 -6.75 1.89
N ALA A 20 -3.78 -5.88 1.17
CA ALA A 20 -3.16 -4.84 0.35
C ALA A 20 -2.34 -3.85 1.18
N ALA A 21 -2.90 -3.40 2.30
CA ALA A 21 -2.23 -2.51 3.25
C ALA A 21 -0.97 -3.15 3.84
N ILE A 22 -1.04 -4.41 4.28
CA ILE A 22 0.12 -5.11 4.86
C ILE A 22 1.22 -5.31 3.81
N THR A 23 0.86 -5.72 2.60
CA THR A 23 1.83 -5.94 1.51
C THR A 23 2.49 -4.62 1.12
N ALA A 24 1.70 -3.58 0.85
CA ALA A 24 2.21 -2.25 0.54
C ALA A 24 3.11 -1.69 1.67
N TYR A 25 2.70 -1.88 2.93
CA TYR A 25 3.49 -1.45 4.09
C TYR A 25 4.84 -2.17 4.14
N LYS A 26 4.89 -3.48 3.87
CA LYS A 26 6.16 -4.23 3.83
C LYS A 26 7.12 -3.68 2.77
N HIS A 27 6.62 -3.40 1.56
CA HIS A 27 7.45 -2.83 0.49
C HIS A 27 7.94 -1.43 0.81
N LEU A 28 7.13 -0.62 1.49
CA LEU A 28 7.48 0.73 1.92
C LEU A 28 8.44 0.73 3.14
N MET A 29 8.28 -0.23 4.05
CA MET A 29 9.11 -0.33 5.26
C MET A 29 10.56 -0.66 4.96
N TRP A 30 10.83 -1.44 3.91
CA TRP A 30 12.20 -1.75 3.52
C TRP A 30 13.05 -0.50 3.24
N PRO A 31 12.70 0.40 2.29
CA PRO A 31 13.44 1.64 2.07
C PRO A 31 13.40 2.59 3.27
N MET A 32 12.30 2.62 4.04
CA MET A 32 12.25 3.42 5.27
C MET A 32 13.23 2.97 6.33
N CYS A 33 13.40 1.66 6.54
CA CYS A 33 14.36 1.16 7.51
C CYS A 33 15.80 1.35 7.02
N PHE A 34 16.06 1.20 5.71
CA PHE A 34 17.41 1.36 5.18
C PHE A 34 17.86 2.83 5.07
N ILE A 35 16.96 3.73 4.68
CA ILE A 35 17.27 5.15 4.42
C ILE A 35 16.74 6.05 5.53
N GLY A 36 15.48 5.84 5.92
CA GLY A 36 14.80 6.67 6.91
C GLY A 36 15.34 6.49 8.34
N LEU A 37 15.65 5.25 8.75
CA LEU A 37 16.11 4.99 10.12
C LEU A 37 17.49 5.63 10.40
N PRO A 38 18.52 5.49 9.54
CA PRO A 38 19.77 6.22 9.74
C PRO A 38 19.59 7.74 9.72
N LEU A 39 18.74 8.26 8.83
CA LEU A 39 18.46 9.70 8.75
C LEU A 39 17.87 10.24 10.07
N VAL A 40 17.00 9.48 10.72
CA VAL A 40 16.42 9.86 12.01
C VAL A 40 17.43 9.70 13.15
N LEU A 41 18.20 8.61 13.18
CA LEU A 41 19.16 8.36 14.26
C LEU A 41 20.36 9.29 14.24
N PHE A 42 20.86 9.65 13.05
CA PHE A 42 22.06 10.48 12.88
C PHE A 42 21.76 11.93 12.50
N GLY A 43 20.57 12.23 11.96
CA GLY A 43 20.21 13.57 11.46
C GLY A 43 19.33 14.40 12.40
N LEU A 44 18.66 13.78 13.38
CA LEU A 44 17.84 14.49 14.37
C LEU A 44 18.51 14.50 15.74
N GLU A 45 18.87 15.70 16.20
CA GLU A 45 19.28 15.94 17.59
C GLU A 45 18.02 16.00 18.46
N GLY A 46 17.65 14.87 19.07
CA GLY A 46 16.48 14.76 19.92
C GLY A 46 16.53 13.50 20.78
N ASN A 47 15.68 13.43 21.80
CA ASN A 47 15.60 12.23 22.62
C ASN A 47 15.01 11.05 21.82
N MET A 48 15.30 9.82 22.25
CA MET A 48 14.87 8.60 21.53
C MET A 48 13.36 8.54 21.27
N ILE A 49 12.55 9.11 22.17
CA ILE A 49 11.09 9.19 22.02
C ILE A 49 10.71 10.12 20.86
N GLU A 50 11.38 11.26 20.70
CA GLU A 50 11.12 12.22 19.63
C GLU A 50 11.51 11.62 18.27
N GLN A 51 12.66 10.94 18.21
CA GLN A 51 13.12 10.22 17.03
C GLN A 51 12.13 9.13 16.60
N ILE A 52 11.66 8.29 17.52
CA ILE A 52 10.65 7.26 17.24
C ILE A 52 9.34 7.89 16.75
N THR A 53 8.88 8.95 17.42
CA THR A 53 7.65 9.66 17.05
C THR A 53 7.76 10.25 15.64
N PHE A 54 8.89 10.87 15.32
CA PHE A 54 9.16 11.43 14.00
C PHE A 54 9.20 10.33 12.93
N PHE A 55 9.91 9.23 13.17
CA PHE A 55 9.97 8.10 12.25
C PHE A 55 8.59 7.53 11.97
N LEU A 56 7.79 7.25 13.01
CA LEU A 56 6.42 6.76 12.85
C LEU A 56 5.53 7.76 12.10
N GLY A 57 5.64 9.06 12.42
CA GLY A 57 4.91 10.12 11.72
C GLY A 57 5.21 10.12 10.22
N MET A 58 6.50 10.12 9.86
CA MET A 58 6.94 10.03 8.46
C MET A 58 6.49 8.71 7.82
N SER A 59 6.52 7.60 8.55
CA SER A 59 6.03 6.31 8.06
C SER A 59 4.56 6.38 7.63
N PHE A 60 3.70 6.99 8.44
CA PHE A 60 2.29 7.19 8.07
C PHE A 60 2.12 8.15 6.89
N VAL A 61 2.86 9.26 6.88
CA VAL A 61 2.79 10.27 5.82
C VAL A 61 3.15 9.70 4.45
N PHE A 62 4.10 8.78 4.37
CA PHE A 62 4.45 8.12 3.11
C PHE A 62 3.58 6.88 2.83
N PHE A 63 3.15 6.16 3.86
CA PHE A 63 2.35 4.94 3.68
C PHE A 63 0.98 5.21 3.08
N ILE A 64 0.24 6.20 3.62
CA ILE A 64 -1.11 6.53 3.16
C ILE A 64 -1.15 6.86 1.65
N PRO A 65 -0.33 7.80 1.12
CA PRO A 65 -0.33 8.10 -0.30
C PRO A 65 0.18 6.93 -1.14
N TYR A 66 1.16 6.15 -0.67
CA TYR A 66 1.62 4.95 -1.37
C TYR A 66 0.49 3.92 -1.53
N LEU A 67 -0.27 3.66 -0.46
CA LEU A 67 -1.42 2.78 -0.51
C LEU A 67 -2.48 3.29 -1.50
N VAL A 68 -2.79 4.59 -1.48
CA VAL A 68 -3.74 5.19 -2.43
C VAL A 68 -3.24 5.04 -3.88
N LEU A 69 -1.94 5.21 -4.13
CA LEU A 69 -1.34 5.01 -5.44
C LEU A 69 -1.42 3.55 -5.88
N CYS A 70 -1.15 2.57 -5.01
CA CYS A 70 -1.33 1.14 -5.29
C CYS A 70 -2.74 0.86 -5.81
N PHE A 71 -3.78 1.32 -5.10
CA PHE A 71 -5.17 1.16 -5.52
C PHE A 71 -5.48 1.88 -6.83
N THR A 72 -4.93 3.07 -7.03
CA THR A 72 -5.19 3.89 -8.22
C THR A 72 -4.54 3.28 -9.46
N MET A 73 -3.27 2.89 -9.37
CA MET A 73 -2.53 2.25 -10.46
C MET A 73 -3.13 0.90 -10.83
N HIS A 74 -3.47 0.08 -9.84
CA HIS A 74 -4.10 -1.20 -10.10
C HIS A 74 -5.45 -1.04 -10.80
N ARG A 75 -6.25 -0.02 -10.45
CA ARG A 75 -7.47 0.34 -11.18
C ARG A 75 -7.18 0.71 -12.64
N PHE A 76 -6.11 1.47 -12.91
CA PHE A 76 -5.72 1.84 -14.27
C PHE A 76 -5.18 0.66 -15.08
N SER A 77 -4.58 -0.33 -14.42
CA SER A 77 -4.08 -1.59 -15.00
C SER A 77 -5.24 -2.45 -15.54
N LEU A 78 -6.38 -2.44 -14.86
CA LEU A 78 -7.59 -3.19 -15.24
C LEU A 78 -8.42 -2.49 -16.33
N LYS A 79 -7.87 -2.40 -17.55
CA LYS A 79 -8.58 -1.83 -18.73
C LYS A 79 -9.54 -2.80 -19.40
N SER A 80 -9.29 -4.11 -19.32
CA SER A 80 -10.12 -5.13 -19.97
C SER A 80 -11.13 -5.75 -19.00
N GLN A 81 -12.37 -5.94 -19.45
CA GLN A 81 -13.42 -6.59 -18.66
C GLN A 81 -13.02 -8.03 -18.26
N LYS A 82 -12.31 -8.74 -19.13
CA LYS A 82 -11.82 -10.10 -18.89
C LYS A 82 -10.79 -10.16 -17.75
N GLN A 83 -9.97 -9.11 -17.59
CA GLN A 83 -8.98 -9.00 -16.51
C GLN A 83 -9.65 -8.70 -15.16
N LYS A 84 -10.73 -7.92 -15.17
CA LYS A 84 -11.53 -7.66 -13.96
C LYS A 84 -12.20 -8.93 -13.47
N GLU A 85 -12.80 -9.70 -14.37
CA GLU A 85 -13.46 -10.97 -14.03
C GLU A 85 -12.46 -12.00 -13.51
N SER A 86 -11.27 -12.13 -14.13
CA SER A 86 -10.22 -13.02 -13.61
C SER A 86 -9.71 -12.57 -12.25
N PHE A 87 -9.60 -11.26 -12.01
CA PHE A 87 -9.18 -10.73 -10.71
C PHE A 87 -10.25 -10.94 -9.62
N LEU A 88 -11.53 -10.74 -9.97
CA LEU A 88 -12.66 -10.98 -9.10
C LEU A 88 -12.96 -12.47 -8.87
N ALA A 89 -12.27 -13.37 -9.54
CA ALA A 89 -12.31 -14.81 -9.30
C ALA A 89 -11.24 -15.30 -8.30
N LEU A 90 -10.18 -14.51 -8.06
CA LEU A 90 -9.07 -14.88 -7.16
C LEU A 90 -9.48 -14.88 -5.69
N ASP A 91 -8.70 -15.52 -4.83
CA ASP A 91 -8.93 -15.46 -3.39
C ASP A 91 -8.75 -14.02 -2.85
N PRO A 92 -9.53 -13.57 -1.84
CA PRO A 92 -9.38 -12.25 -1.24
C PRO A 92 -7.96 -11.92 -0.76
N ILE A 93 -7.19 -12.92 -0.34
CA ILE A 93 -5.79 -12.75 0.10
C ILE A 93 -4.90 -12.41 -1.10
N GLU A 94 -5.05 -13.15 -2.21
CA GLU A 94 -4.28 -12.93 -3.44
C GLU A 94 -4.60 -11.59 -4.07
N ARG A 95 -5.89 -11.21 -4.10
CA ARG A 95 -6.31 -9.88 -4.55
C ARG A 95 -5.61 -8.77 -3.78
N GLY A 96 -5.56 -8.90 -2.46
CA GLY A 96 -4.89 -7.93 -1.61
C GLY A 96 -3.39 -7.84 -1.91
N LYS A 97 -2.72 -8.99 -2.05
CA LYS A 97 -1.29 -9.02 -2.41
C LYS A 97 -1.02 -8.34 -3.74
N ILE A 98 -1.76 -8.67 -4.80
CA ILE A 98 -1.58 -8.09 -6.13
C ILE A 98 -1.69 -6.56 -6.08
N ILE A 99 -2.72 -6.02 -5.39
CA ILE A 99 -2.89 -4.56 -5.26
C ILE A 99 -1.70 -3.94 -4.52
N GLY A 100 -1.28 -4.53 -3.40
CA GLY A 100 -0.17 -4.02 -2.59
C GLY A 100 1.20 -4.15 -3.26
N ASP A 101 1.32 -5.04 -4.25
CA ASP A 101 2.53 -5.33 -5.01
C ASP A 101 2.59 -4.58 -6.37
N GLU A 102 1.46 -4.02 -6.83
CA GLU A 102 1.36 -3.34 -8.14
C GLU A 102 2.43 -2.27 -8.35
N LEU A 103 2.75 -1.52 -7.30
CA LEU A 103 3.79 -0.50 -7.35
C LEU A 103 5.19 -1.06 -7.10
N SER A 104 5.35 -2.17 -6.39
CA SER A 104 6.68 -2.69 -6.05
C SER A 104 7.51 -3.06 -7.30
N GLY A 105 6.85 -3.48 -8.38
CA GLY A 105 7.49 -3.80 -9.66
C GLY A 105 7.88 -2.59 -10.52
N TRP A 106 7.61 -1.35 -10.07
CA TRP A 106 7.93 -0.11 -10.78
C TRP A 106 9.25 0.55 -10.35
N TRP A 107 9.98 -0.02 -9.37
CA TRP A 107 11.26 0.49 -8.88
C TRP A 107 12.38 -0.54 -9.07
#